data_AF-A0A7K4F2R6-F1
#
_entry.id   AF-A0A7K4F2R6-F1
#
_cell.length_a   1.000
_cell.length_b   1.000
_cell.length_c   1.000
_cell.angle_alpha   90.00
_cell.angle_beta   90.00
_cell.angle_gamma   90.00
#
_symmetry.space_group_name_H-M   'P 1'
#
loop_
_entity.id
_entity.type
_entity.pdbx_description
1 polymer ?
#
loop_
_entity_poly.entity_id
_entity_poly.type
_entity_poly.pdbx_seq_one_letter_code
_entity_poly.pdbx_strand_id
1 'polypeptide(L)'
;MRLKIFKEKLSGLQKLQVEPKGIIKEDKIKKEKDSKNEEKDTKIPQFMTLSKLEWDNNEIHAGIIKDPTAKGGLRYQVIEPILSERDQKAFEIIKKLLMTELTVSLQDIKSKKDAERRLKKKISSMIKKYRLNIPKKNISKINYYAIRDFVHLGKIEPLMRDHMIEEISCDGTNIPIYIWHREHESMPTNIIFEKDAELNNFSRKMAYICGKHVSMADPIIDASLPNGSRINLTLGHEITKRGSTFTI
;
A
#
# COMPACT_ATOMS: atom_id res chain seq x y z
N MET A 1 -8.17 -0.13 -36.68
CA MET A 1 -7.25 -1.14 -37.27
C MET A 1 -6.57 -2.08 -36.25
N ARG A 2 -6.80 -1.97 -34.92
CA ARG A 2 -6.16 -2.86 -33.91
C ARG A 2 -7.05 -3.98 -33.32
N LEU A 3 -8.27 -4.15 -33.82
CA LEU A 3 -9.22 -5.17 -33.32
C LEU A 3 -9.36 -6.41 -34.22
N LYS A 4 -8.78 -6.41 -35.44
CA LYS A 4 -8.80 -7.57 -36.34
C LYS A 4 -7.66 -8.57 -36.08
N ILE A 5 -6.51 -8.10 -35.58
CA ILE A 5 -5.30 -8.92 -35.35
C ILE A 5 -5.47 -9.91 -34.16
N PHE A 6 -6.42 -9.67 -33.25
CA PHE A 6 -6.62 -10.53 -32.08
C PHE A 6 -7.57 -11.71 -32.34
N LYS A 7 -8.36 -11.68 -33.43
CA LYS A 7 -9.32 -12.75 -33.78
C LYS A 7 -8.71 -13.89 -34.60
N GLU A 8 -7.60 -13.65 -35.31
CA GLU A 8 -6.93 -14.66 -36.14
C GLU A 8 -5.98 -15.58 -35.36
N LYS A 9 -5.52 -15.19 -34.17
CA LYS A 9 -4.64 -16.03 -33.34
C LYS A 9 -5.38 -17.11 -32.52
N LEU A 10 -6.72 -17.09 -32.49
CA LEU A 10 -7.54 -18.04 -31.71
C LEU A 10 -8.10 -19.20 -32.55
N SER A 11 -8.01 -19.15 -33.88
CA SER A 11 -8.50 -20.24 -34.75
C SER A 11 -7.45 -21.32 -35.07
N GLY A 12 -6.19 -21.13 -34.65
CA GLY A 12 -5.06 -22.02 -34.96
C GLY A 12 -4.79 -23.13 -33.95
N LEU A 13 -5.50 -23.19 -32.82
CA LEU A 13 -5.22 -24.13 -31.72
C LEU A 13 -6.25 -25.27 -31.60
N GLN A 14 -7.21 -25.37 -32.50
CA GLN A 14 -8.33 -26.32 -32.41
C GLN A 14 -8.24 -27.56 -33.32
N LYS A 15 -7.05 -27.89 -33.84
CA LYS A 15 -6.85 -29.11 -34.62
C LYS A 15 -5.54 -29.78 -34.22
N LEU A 16 -5.59 -30.77 -33.33
CA LEU A 16 -4.66 -31.92 -33.26
C LEU A 16 -5.05 -32.86 -32.11
N GLN A 17 -5.87 -33.85 -32.46
CA GLN A 17 -6.16 -35.13 -31.76
C GLN A 17 -6.82 -35.99 -32.89
N VAL A 18 -6.42 -37.21 -33.30
CA VAL A 18 -6.06 -38.47 -32.59
C VAL A 18 -5.46 -39.52 -33.59
N GLU A 19 -4.35 -40.21 -33.19
CA GLU A 19 -3.88 -41.64 -33.32
C GLU A 19 -3.82 -42.49 -34.65
N PRO A 20 -3.27 -43.77 -34.73
CA PRO A 20 -2.74 -44.73 -33.69
C PRO A 20 -1.49 -45.66 -33.97
N LYS A 21 -1.05 -46.37 -32.88
CA LYS A 21 -0.50 -47.76 -32.70
C LYS A 21 1.01 -48.14 -32.82
N GLY A 22 1.56 -48.80 -31.77
CA GLY A 22 2.63 -49.85 -31.88
C GLY A 22 3.62 -50.17 -30.71
N ILE A 23 3.20 -50.92 -29.66
CA ILE A 23 3.83 -52.12 -28.99
C ILE A 23 5.27 -52.14 -28.35
N ILE A 24 5.29 -52.24 -26.99
CA ILE A 24 6.04 -53.11 -26.00
C ILE A 24 7.59 -53.02 -25.78
N LYS A 25 8.04 -52.71 -24.53
CA LYS A 25 8.65 -53.64 -23.53
C LYS A 25 8.96 -52.98 -22.17
N GLU A 26 8.55 -53.68 -21.11
CA GLU A 26 8.79 -53.43 -19.69
C GLU A 26 10.23 -53.74 -19.26
N ASP A 27 10.54 -53.29 -18.04
CA ASP A 27 11.68 -53.61 -17.18
C ASP A 27 13.01 -52.87 -17.42
N LYS A 28 13.24 -51.84 -16.58
CA LYS A 28 14.19 -51.97 -15.45
C LYS A 28 14.19 -50.74 -14.53
N ILE A 29 13.71 -50.98 -13.31
CA ILE A 29 14.36 -50.60 -12.03
C ILE A 29 14.34 -49.11 -11.62
N LYS A 30 13.40 -48.83 -10.71
CA LYS A 30 13.58 -48.08 -9.44
C LYS A 30 14.84 -47.20 -9.36
N LYS A 31 14.66 -45.89 -9.46
CA LYS A 31 15.18 -44.89 -8.50
C LYS A 31 14.63 -43.50 -8.84
N GLU A 32 14.42 -42.73 -7.78
CA GLU A 32 14.19 -41.29 -7.80
C GLU A 32 12.79 -40.82 -8.21
N LYS A 33 11.85 -41.17 -7.33
CA LYS A 33 10.93 -40.17 -6.78
C LYS A 33 11.74 -38.97 -6.27
N ASP A 34 11.50 -37.79 -6.82
CA ASP A 34 11.45 -36.53 -6.07
C ASP A 34 10.89 -35.42 -6.97
N SER A 35 9.59 -35.51 -7.22
CA SER A 35 8.77 -34.38 -7.62
C SER A 35 8.50 -33.50 -6.39
N LYS A 36 9.29 -32.45 -6.18
CA LYS A 36 8.91 -31.36 -5.28
C LYS A 36 8.18 -30.28 -6.09
N ASN A 37 6.85 -30.41 -6.11
CA ASN A 37 5.98 -29.26 -6.27
C ASN A 37 6.11 -28.41 -5.00
N GLU A 38 6.78 -27.27 -5.08
CA GLU A 38 6.73 -26.24 -4.04
C GLU A 38 5.37 -25.52 -4.13
N GLU A 39 4.35 -26.14 -3.54
CA GLU A 39 3.17 -25.40 -3.10
C GLU A 39 3.63 -24.42 -2.01
N LYS A 40 3.55 -23.11 -2.32
CA LYS A 40 3.71 -22.05 -1.32
C LYS A 40 2.58 -22.18 -0.31
N ASP A 41 2.86 -22.92 0.75
CA ASP A 41 2.08 -23.03 1.97
C ASP A 41 1.99 -21.61 2.58
N THR A 42 0.95 -20.86 2.21
CA THR A 42 0.62 -19.55 2.82
C THR A 42 0.16 -19.80 4.25
N LYS A 43 1.12 -20.08 5.14
CA LYS A 43 0.88 -20.07 6.59
C LYS A 43 0.41 -18.67 6.96
N ILE A 44 -0.81 -18.59 7.49
CA ILE A 44 -1.33 -17.36 8.11
C ILE A 44 -0.32 -16.98 9.19
N PRO A 45 0.27 -15.78 9.16
CA PRO A 45 1.27 -15.40 10.13
C PRO A 45 0.64 -15.43 11.53
N GLN A 46 1.26 -16.18 12.43
CA GLN A 46 0.79 -16.27 13.80
C GLN A 46 1.21 -15.00 14.54
N PHE A 47 0.22 -14.17 14.87
CA PHE A 47 0.42 -12.94 15.62
C PHE A 47 0.76 -13.26 17.08
N MET A 48 1.87 -12.67 17.55
CA MET A 48 2.22 -12.62 18.98
C MET A 48 1.36 -11.61 19.72
N THR A 49 1.09 -10.47 19.06
CA THR A 49 0.18 -9.43 19.52
C THR A 49 -0.76 -9.09 18.38
N LEU A 50 -2.02 -8.77 18.67
CA LEU A 50 -2.95 -8.27 17.67
C LEU A 50 -3.89 -7.26 18.33
N SER A 51 -3.73 -6.00 17.94
CA SER A 51 -4.49 -4.88 18.47
C SER A 51 -5.37 -4.31 17.36
N LYS A 52 -6.60 -3.95 17.71
CA LYS A 52 -7.46 -3.16 16.82
C LYS A 52 -7.04 -1.70 16.93
N LEU A 53 -6.78 -1.06 15.79
CA LEU A 53 -6.48 0.37 15.74
C LEU A 53 -7.78 1.16 15.60
N GLU A 54 -7.98 2.15 16.46
CA GLU A 54 -9.19 2.97 16.41
C GLU A 54 -9.16 3.92 15.20
N TRP A 55 -10.02 3.64 14.22
CA TRP A 55 -10.22 4.54 13.09
C TRP A 55 -11.63 4.41 12.49
N ASP A 56 -12.57 5.08 13.14
CA ASP A 56 -14.00 5.04 12.80
C ASP A 56 -14.51 3.59 12.63
N ASN A 57 -15.36 3.36 11.63
CA ASN A 57 -15.93 2.06 11.30
C ASN A 57 -15.02 1.22 10.38
N ASN A 58 -13.72 1.51 10.33
CA ASN A 58 -12.77 0.71 9.55
C ASN A 58 -12.16 -0.37 10.44
N GLU A 59 -12.12 -1.60 9.95
CA GLU A 59 -11.43 -2.72 10.61
C GLU A 59 -9.97 -2.67 10.21
N ILE A 60 -9.16 -2.09 11.09
CA ILE A 60 -7.71 -2.00 10.94
C ILE A 60 -7.11 -2.64 12.17
N HIS A 61 -6.17 -3.54 11.93
CA HIS A 61 -5.47 -4.24 12.98
C HIS A 61 -3.98 -4.07 12.78
N ALA A 62 -3.23 -4.11 13.85
CA ALA A 62 -1.79 -4.17 13.79
C ALA A 62 -1.25 -5.06 14.90
N GLY A 63 -0.08 -5.62 14.67
CA GLY A 63 0.47 -6.59 15.60
C GLY A 63 1.81 -7.14 15.16
N ILE A 64 2.45 -7.86 16.07
CA ILE A 64 3.80 -8.38 15.88
C ILE A 64 3.71 -9.84 15.48
N ILE A 65 4.49 -10.23 14.48
CA ILE A 65 4.62 -11.61 14.02
C ILE A 65 6.07 -12.06 14.13
N LYS A 66 6.28 -13.37 14.30
CA LYS A 66 7.60 -13.97 14.12
C LYS A 66 7.90 -14.06 12.63
N ASP A 67 8.99 -13.43 12.21
CA ASP A 67 9.46 -13.47 10.84
C ASP A 67 10.98 -13.70 10.83
N PRO A 68 11.43 -14.95 10.56
CA PRO A 68 12.85 -15.28 10.48
C PRO A 68 13.62 -14.51 9.38
N THR A 69 12.92 -13.93 8.40
CA THR A 69 13.53 -13.11 7.34
C THR A 69 13.75 -11.67 7.75
N ALA A 70 13.08 -11.21 8.82
CA ALA A 70 13.24 -9.89 9.37
C ALA A 70 14.48 -9.81 10.26
N LYS A 71 15.15 -8.65 10.24
CA LYS A 71 16.22 -8.35 11.19
C LYS A 71 15.63 -8.37 12.61
N GLY A 72 16.19 -9.19 13.50
CA GLY A 72 15.67 -9.40 14.85
C GLY A 72 14.58 -10.47 14.97
N GLY A 73 14.21 -11.14 13.87
CA GLY A 73 13.25 -12.25 13.89
C GLY A 73 11.79 -11.85 14.10
N LEU A 74 11.49 -10.55 14.15
CA LEU A 74 10.17 -9.97 14.37
C LEU A 74 9.82 -9.00 13.24
N ARG A 75 8.53 -8.93 12.90
CA ARG A 75 7.98 -7.93 11.98
C ARG A 75 6.70 -7.34 12.57
N TYR A 76 6.54 -6.04 12.42
CA TYR A 76 5.28 -5.37 12.69
C TYR A 76 4.38 -5.41 11.45
N GLN A 77 3.17 -5.95 11.59
CA GLN A 77 2.26 -6.16 10.49
C GLN A 77 1.00 -5.33 10.70
N VAL A 78 0.77 -4.38 9.79
CA VAL A 78 -0.50 -3.65 9.68
C VAL A 78 -1.42 -4.41 8.70
N ILE A 79 -2.64 -4.67 9.14
CA ILE A 79 -3.71 -5.29 8.37
C ILE A 79 -4.75 -4.20 8.05
N GLU A 80 -4.81 -3.82 6.77
CA GLU A 80 -5.78 -2.88 6.24
C GLU A 80 -6.83 -3.62 5.37
N PRO A 81 -7.99 -3.00 5.08
CA PRO A 81 -8.96 -3.57 4.16
C PRO A 81 -8.35 -3.91 2.79
N ILE A 82 -8.48 -5.17 2.37
CA ILE A 82 -7.93 -5.62 1.09
C ILE A 82 -8.79 -5.10 -0.07
N LEU A 83 -8.15 -4.42 -1.03
CA LEU A 83 -8.75 -4.10 -2.33
C LEU A 83 -8.47 -5.24 -3.31
N SER A 84 -9.50 -5.72 -4.01
CA SER A 84 -9.29 -6.60 -5.16
C SER A 84 -8.57 -5.83 -6.27
N GLU A 85 -7.91 -6.51 -7.21
CA GLU A 85 -7.27 -5.84 -8.37
C GLU A 85 -8.24 -4.93 -9.13
N ARG A 86 -9.51 -5.34 -9.21
CA ARG A 86 -10.57 -4.57 -9.83
C ARG A 86 -10.87 -3.28 -9.05
N ASP A 87 -10.98 -3.38 -7.72
CA ASP A 87 -11.23 -2.21 -6.87
C ASP A 87 -10.02 -1.28 -6.84
N GLN A 88 -8.80 -1.82 -6.88
CA GLN A 88 -7.57 -1.04 -6.96
C GLN A 88 -7.51 -0.23 -8.27
N LYS A 89 -7.82 -0.86 -9.41
CA LYS A 89 -7.94 -0.14 -10.70
C LYS A 89 -9.01 0.94 -10.66
N ALA A 90 -10.17 0.66 -10.04
CA ALA A 90 -11.23 1.64 -9.88
C ALA A 90 -10.80 2.81 -8.98
N PHE A 91 -10.08 2.51 -7.90
CA PHE A 91 -9.54 3.53 -6.99
C PHE A 91 -8.49 4.41 -7.69
N GLU A 92 -7.60 3.85 -8.51
CA GLU A 92 -6.64 4.62 -9.30
C GLU A 92 -7.33 5.58 -10.29
N ILE A 93 -8.43 5.16 -10.91
CA ILE A 93 -9.25 6.05 -11.76
C ILE A 93 -9.85 7.17 -10.90
N ILE A 94 -10.44 6.84 -9.76
CA ILE A 94 -11.01 7.83 -8.83
C ILE A 94 -9.92 8.81 -8.36
N LYS A 95 -8.71 8.33 -8.03
CA LYS A 95 -7.57 9.14 -7.60
C LYS A 95 -7.18 10.17 -8.67
N LYS A 96 -7.08 9.74 -9.94
CA LYS A 96 -6.80 10.65 -11.07
C LYS A 96 -7.90 11.69 -11.27
N LEU A 97 -9.16 11.27 -11.18
CA LEU A 97 -10.31 12.18 -11.29
C LEU A 97 -10.33 13.19 -10.14
N LEU A 98 -10.05 12.73 -8.91
CA LEU A 98 -9.93 13.59 -7.74
C LEU A 98 -8.83 14.64 -7.96
N MET A 99 -7.63 14.25 -8.38
CA MET A 99 -6.54 15.21 -8.67
C MET A 99 -6.89 16.22 -9.76
N THR A 100 -7.75 15.85 -10.71
CA THR A 100 -8.14 16.74 -11.83
C THR A 100 -9.30 17.67 -11.44
N GLU A 101 -10.27 17.18 -10.65
CA GLU A 101 -11.49 17.92 -10.32
C GLU A 101 -11.49 18.56 -8.92
N LEU A 102 -10.52 18.25 -8.05
CA LEU A 102 -10.44 18.83 -6.71
C LEU A 102 -9.92 20.27 -6.80
N THR A 103 -10.82 21.21 -7.06
CA THR A 103 -10.63 22.62 -6.75
C THR A 103 -11.03 22.88 -5.30
N VAL A 104 -10.27 22.32 -4.36
CA VAL A 104 -10.54 22.56 -2.92
C VAL A 104 -9.89 23.86 -2.51
N SER A 105 -10.69 24.90 -2.28
CA SER A 105 -10.23 26.04 -1.49
C SER A 105 -10.06 25.58 -0.05
N LEU A 106 -8.85 25.70 0.48
CA LEU A 106 -8.53 25.38 1.88
C LEU A 106 -9.42 26.17 2.86
N GLN A 107 -9.88 27.35 2.44
CA GLN A 107 -10.76 28.24 3.19
C GLN A 107 -12.13 27.59 3.48
N ASP A 108 -12.56 26.64 2.65
CA ASP A 108 -13.84 25.99 2.83
C ASP A 108 -13.79 24.79 3.79
N ILE A 109 -12.61 24.28 4.13
CA ILE A 109 -12.45 23.12 5.03
C ILE A 109 -12.43 23.61 6.48
N LYS A 110 -13.51 23.32 7.21
CA LYS A 110 -13.62 23.72 8.63
C LYS A 110 -12.90 22.78 9.59
N SER A 111 -12.75 21.51 9.23
CA SER A 111 -12.10 20.49 10.07
C SER A 111 -11.75 19.23 9.28
N LYS A 112 -10.90 18.35 9.85
CA LYS A 112 -10.61 17.02 9.27
C LYS A 112 -11.89 16.22 9.01
N LYS A 113 -12.84 16.18 9.96
CA LYS A 113 -14.12 15.47 9.78
C LYS A 113 -14.97 16.05 8.64
N ASP A 114 -14.94 17.37 8.43
CA ASP A 114 -15.62 17.98 7.29
C ASP A 114 -14.96 17.59 5.96
N ALA A 115 -13.62 17.58 5.91
CA ALA A 115 -12.87 17.13 4.75
C ALA A 115 -13.21 15.68 4.36
N GLU A 116 -13.24 14.76 5.33
CA GLU A 116 -13.64 13.37 5.11
C GLU A 116 -15.06 13.24 4.54
N ARG A 117 -16.01 13.96 5.13
CA ARG A 117 -17.41 13.95 4.69
C ARG A 117 -17.54 14.45 3.26
N ARG A 118 -16.86 15.54 2.90
CA ARG A 118 -16.88 16.09 1.55
C ARG A 118 -16.22 15.15 0.55
N LEU A 119 -15.10 14.54 0.91
CA LEU A 119 -14.42 13.57 0.07
C LEU A 119 -15.32 12.35 -0.20
N LYS A 120 -15.95 11.77 0.82
CA LYS A 120 -16.92 10.66 0.67
C LYS A 120 -18.06 11.02 -0.30
N LYS A 121 -18.61 12.24 -0.19
CA LYS A 121 -19.66 12.73 -1.10
C LYS A 121 -19.15 12.89 -2.53
N LYS A 122 -17.96 13.47 -2.71
CA LYS A 122 -17.36 13.64 -4.05
C LYS A 122 -17.08 12.30 -4.72
N ILE A 123 -16.52 11.34 -4.00
CA ILE A 123 -16.29 9.97 -4.50
C ILE A 123 -17.61 9.34 -4.94
N SER A 124 -18.66 9.43 -4.11
CA SER A 124 -19.98 8.90 -4.45
C SER A 124 -20.58 9.54 -5.71
N SER A 125 -20.37 10.85 -5.88
CA SER A 125 -20.76 11.58 -7.09
C SER A 125 -19.97 11.12 -8.32
N MET A 126 -18.64 10.96 -8.21
CA MET A 126 -17.79 10.48 -9.29
C MET A 126 -18.15 9.06 -9.74
N ILE A 127 -18.39 8.14 -8.79
CA ILE A 127 -18.80 6.76 -9.10
C ILE A 127 -20.07 6.77 -9.96
N LYS A 128 -21.06 7.62 -9.62
CA LYS A 128 -22.29 7.77 -10.39
C LYS A 128 -22.06 8.43 -11.75
N LYS A 129 -21.35 9.57 -11.78
CA LYS A 129 -21.08 10.38 -12.98
C LYS A 129 -20.34 9.56 -14.06
N TYR A 130 -19.33 8.80 -13.64
CA TYR A 130 -18.50 8.00 -14.54
C TYR A 130 -18.97 6.54 -14.67
N ARG A 131 -20.11 6.18 -14.07
CA ARG A 131 -20.70 4.84 -14.10
C ARG A 131 -19.69 3.74 -13.73
N LEU A 132 -18.88 3.98 -12.71
CA LEU A 132 -17.88 3.03 -12.26
C LEU A 132 -18.57 1.83 -11.63
N ASN A 133 -18.28 0.62 -12.14
CA ASN A 133 -18.93 -0.61 -11.68
C ASN A 133 -18.23 -1.14 -10.41
N ILE A 134 -18.61 -0.58 -9.26
CA ILE A 134 -18.05 -0.89 -7.93
C ILE A 134 -19.17 -1.39 -7.02
N PRO A 135 -19.07 -2.61 -6.44
CA PRO A 135 -20.04 -3.10 -5.48
C PRO A 135 -20.18 -2.17 -4.26
N LYS A 136 -21.40 -1.95 -3.76
CA LYS A 136 -21.64 -1.07 -2.60
C LYS A 136 -20.74 -1.41 -1.39
N LYS A 137 -20.52 -2.70 -1.12
CA LYS A 137 -19.65 -3.19 -0.04
C LYS A 137 -18.16 -2.81 -0.21
N ASN A 138 -17.72 -2.51 -1.43
CA ASN A 138 -16.33 -2.12 -1.70
C ASN A 138 -16.15 -0.59 -1.66
N ILE A 139 -17.24 0.18 -1.71
CA ILE A 139 -17.19 1.65 -1.62
C ILE A 139 -16.63 2.09 -0.26
N SER A 140 -16.93 1.38 0.82
CA SER A 140 -16.34 1.66 2.14
C SER A 140 -14.82 1.52 2.13
N LYS A 141 -14.29 0.46 1.49
CA LYS A 141 -12.84 0.26 1.33
C LYS A 141 -12.20 1.37 0.49
N ILE A 142 -12.83 1.78 -0.60
CA ILE A 142 -12.34 2.90 -1.42
C ILE A 142 -12.34 4.20 -0.63
N ASN A 143 -13.41 4.47 0.13
CA ASN A 143 -13.46 5.64 1.00
C ASN A 143 -12.36 5.60 2.05
N TYR A 144 -12.08 4.43 2.64
CA TYR A 144 -10.98 4.23 3.57
C TYR A 144 -9.65 4.70 2.98
N TYR A 145 -9.22 4.15 1.84
CA TYR A 145 -7.95 4.52 1.21
C TYR A 145 -7.94 5.98 0.75
N ALA A 146 -9.06 6.51 0.24
CA ALA A 146 -9.12 7.91 -0.15
C ALA A 146 -8.92 8.84 1.06
N ILE A 147 -9.60 8.55 2.17
CA ILE A 147 -9.51 9.35 3.39
C ILE A 147 -8.11 9.25 4.00
N ARG A 148 -7.55 8.02 4.05
CA ARG A 148 -6.16 7.77 4.44
C ARG A 148 -5.19 8.67 3.67
N ASP A 149 -5.28 8.61 2.35
CA ASP A 149 -4.27 9.18 1.46
C ASP A 149 -4.43 10.69 1.28
N PHE A 150 -5.66 11.21 1.24
CA PHE A 150 -5.92 12.62 0.95
C PHE A 150 -6.15 13.48 2.19
N VAL A 151 -6.68 12.93 3.28
CA VAL A 151 -7.01 13.71 4.50
C VAL A 151 -6.00 13.46 5.61
N HIS A 152 -5.55 12.23 5.76
CA HIS A 152 -4.68 11.79 6.86
C HIS A 152 -3.23 11.59 6.42
N LEU A 153 -2.40 10.85 7.15
CA LEU A 153 -0.97 10.69 6.89
C LEU A 153 -0.63 9.55 5.91
N GLY A 154 -1.58 9.13 5.07
CA GLY A 154 -1.31 8.12 4.03
C GLY A 154 -0.92 6.76 4.62
N LYS A 155 0.06 6.11 4.00
CA LYS A 155 0.51 4.76 4.37
C LYS A 155 0.93 4.62 5.84
N ILE A 156 1.41 5.69 6.47
CA ILE A 156 1.86 5.65 7.88
C ILE A 156 0.75 5.92 8.89
N GLU A 157 -0.46 6.30 8.43
CA GLU A 157 -1.56 6.65 9.33
C GLU A 157 -1.89 5.53 10.35
N PRO A 158 -1.88 4.23 9.98
CA PRO A 158 -2.07 3.17 10.97
C PRO A 158 -0.98 3.15 12.05
N LEU A 159 0.30 3.36 11.67
CA LEU A 159 1.42 3.39 12.62
C LEU A 159 1.27 4.58 13.59
N MET A 160 0.90 5.75 13.07
CA MET A 160 0.68 6.96 13.86
C MET A 160 -0.48 6.85 14.87
N ARG A 161 -1.35 5.85 14.72
CA ARG A 161 -2.48 5.58 15.63
C ARG A 161 -2.15 4.57 16.71
N ASP A 162 -1.05 3.82 16.58
CA ASP A 162 -0.65 2.88 17.60
C ASP A 162 0.20 3.55 18.66
N HIS A 163 -0.36 3.69 19.86
CA HIS A 163 0.31 4.21 21.05
C HIS A 163 1.58 3.43 21.45
N MET A 164 1.73 2.17 21.03
CA MET A 164 2.91 1.35 21.32
C MET A 164 4.11 1.68 20.44
N ILE A 165 3.94 2.53 19.43
CA ILE A 165 5.02 3.03 18.56
C ILE A 165 5.54 4.35 19.10
N GLU A 166 6.85 4.46 19.30
CA GLU A 166 7.52 5.70 19.75
C GLU A 166 8.17 6.47 18.61
N GLU A 167 8.70 5.75 17.62
CA GLU A 167 9.40 6.34 16.46
C GLU A 167 9.00 5.59 15.19
N ILE A 168 8.90 6.32 14.07
CA ILE A 168 8.71 5.77 12.72
C ILE A 168 9.84 6.29 11.84
N SER A 169 10.62 5.38 11.23
CA SER A 169 11.72 5.74 10.32
C SER A 169 11.54 5.13 8.92
N CYS A 170 11.76 5.94 7.90
CA CYS A 170 11.83 5.54 6.50
C CYS A 170 13.19 5.92 5.91
N ASP A 171 13.98 4.90 5.60
CA ASP A 171 15.36 5.07 5.11
C ASP A 171 15.45 5.22 3.58
N GLY A 172 14.33 5.28 2.88
CA GLY A 172 14.27 5.45 1.43
C GLY A 172 13.28 4.53 0.72
N THR A 173 13.31 4.61 -0.61
CA THR A 173 12.42 3.87 -1.50
C THR A 173 12.78 2.39 -1.55
N ASN A 174 11.77 1.52 -1.63
CA ASN A 174 11.88 0.06 -1.61
C ASN A 174 12.55 -0.49 -0.33
N ILE A 175 12.47 0.26 0.76
CA ILE A 175 12.90 -0.18 2.09
C ILE A 175 11.65 -0.20 2.99
N PRO A 176 11.45 -1.28 3.78
CA PRO A 176 10.42 -1.28 4.81
C PRO A 176 10.57 -0.10 5.75
N ILE A 177 9.45 0.53 6.10
CA ILE A 177 9.43 1.47 7.22
C ILE A 177 9.79 0.68 8.48
N TYR A 178 10.70 1.22 9.27
CA TYR A 178 11.03 0.71 10.60
C TYR A 178 10.24 1.50 11.64
N ILE A 179 9.94 0.82 12.74
CA ILE A 179 9.37 1.44 13.93
C ILE A 179 10.24 1.14 15.14
N TRP A 180 10.18 2.01 16.14
CA TRP A 180 10.59 1.69 17.50
C TRP A 180 9.36 1.38 18.34
N HIS A 181 9.21 0.11 18.73
CA HIS A 181 8.10 -0.36 19.56
C HIS A 181 8.51 -0.35 21.04
N ARG A 182 7.65 0.17 21.93
CA ARG A 182 7.94 0.32 23.38
C ARG A 182 8.46 -0.94 24.07
N GLU A 183 7.94 -2.10 23.68
CA GLU A 183 8.26 -3.39 24.33
C GLU A 183 9.23 -4.27 23.52
N HIS A 184 9.43 -3.97 22.24
CA HIS A 184 10.06 -4.89 21.30
C HIS A 184 11.12 -4.20 20.41
N GLU A 185 11.44 -2.94 20.72
CA GLU A 185 12.48 -2.13 20.08
C GLU A 185 12.29 -2.01 18.55
N SER A 186 13.39 -1.92 17.82
CA SER A 186 13.40 -1.68 16.37
C SER A 186 12.93 -2.90 15.58
N MET A 187 11.92 -2.71 14.72
CA MET A 187 11.47 -3.77 13.81
C MET A 187 10.99 -3.21 12.46
N PRO A 188 11.18 -3.97 11.36
CA PRO A 188 10.61 -3.61 10.07
C PRO A 188 9.09 -3.81 10.08
N THR A 189 8.41 -3.01 9.28
CA THR A 189 6.96 -3.16 9.02
C THR A 189 6.71 -3.89 7.69
N ASN A 190 5.44 -4.11 7.35
CA ASN A 190 5.02 -4.49 5.99
C ASN A 190 4.75 -3.28 5.07
N ILE A 191 5.00 -2.05 5.53
CA ILE A 191 4.73 -0.83 4.77
C ILE A 191 6.00 -0.40 4.04
N ILE A 192 5.88 -0.22 2.72
CA ILE A 192 6.98 0.17 1.84
C ILE A 192 6.50 1.29 0.90
N PHE A 193 7.35 2.28 0.66
CA PHE A 193 7.20 3.20 -0.47
C PHE A 193 7.93 2.62 -1.68
N GLU A 194 7.19 2.27 -2.72
CA GLU A 194 7.74 1.48 -3.84
C GLU A 194 8.44 2.34 -4.90
N LYS A 195 8.10 3.63 -4.94
CA LYS A 195 8.54 4.58 -5.98
C LYS A 195 8.99 5.89 -5.34
N ASP A 196 10.09 6.46 -5.85
CA ASP A 196 10.60 7.76 -5.38
C ASP A 196 9.53 8.85 -5.49
N ALA A 197 8.74 8.84 -6.58
CA ALA A 197 7.64 9.79 -6.74
C ALA A 197 6.60 9.70 -5.62
N GLU A 198 6.33 8.50 -5.10
CA GLU A 198 5.40 8.31 -3.98
C GLU A 198 5.98 8.90 -2.69
N LEU A 199 7.23 8.56 -2.38
CA LEU A 199 7.90 9.03 -1.17
C LEU A 199 8.17 10.54 -1.21
N ASN A 200 8.58 11.08 -2.35
CA ASN A 200 8.77 12.53 -2.54
C ASN A 200 7.45 13.30 -2.37
N ASN A 201 6.33 12.76 -2.89
CA ASN A 201 5.02 13.38 -2.68
C ASN A 201 4.60 13.33 -1.21
N PHE A 202 4.91 12.24 -0.52
CA PHE A 202 4.71 12.13 0.92
C PHE A 202 5.56 13.17 1.69
N SER A 203 6.85 13.27 1.42
CA SER A 203 7.75 14.27 2.04
C SER A 203 7.24 15.71 1.85
N ARG A 204 6.80 16.06 0.62
CA ARG A 204 6.20 17.38 0.35
C ARG A 204 4.90 17.61 1.11
N LYS A 205 4.05 16.60 1.21
CA LYS A 205 2.81 16.66 2.00
C LYS A 205 3.11 16.86 3.49
N MET A 206 4.11 16.18 4.03
CA MET A 206 4.53 16.32 5.43
C MET A 206 5.10 17.71 5.70
N ALA A 207 5.97 18.22 4.83
CA ALA A 207 6.48 19.59 4.92
C ALA A 207 5.33 20.60 4.92
N TYR A 208 4.37 20.46 4.00
CA TYR A 208 3.18 21.31 3.93
C TYR A 208 2.34 21.27 5.22
N ILE A 209 2.10 20.07 5.79
CA ILE A 209 1.39 19.89 7.06
C ILE A 209 2.10 20.61 8.21
N CYS A 210 3.43 20.66 8.19
CA CYS A 210 4.24 21.37 9.17
C CYS A 210 4.32 22.89 8.93
N GLY A 211 3.64 23.43 7.90
CA GLY A 211 3.77 24.83 7.51
C GLY A 211 5.14 25.19 6.92
N LYS A 212 5.84 24.20 6.36
CA LYS A 212 7.16 24.34 5.74
C LYS A 212 7.10 24.03 4.25
N HIS A 213 8.13 24.46 3.52
CA HIS A 213 8.32 24.15 2.11
C HIS A 213 9.63 23.39 1.93
N VAL A 214 9.61 22.31 1.16
CA VAL A 214 10.80 21.51 0.84
C VAL A 214 11.02 21.48 -0.67
N SER A 215 12.26 21.61 -1.10
CA SER A 215 12.65 21.68 -2.51
C SER A 215 13.99 20.98 -2.76
N MET A 216 14.42 20.84 -4.01
CA MET A 216 15.77 20.30 -4.28
C MET A 216 16.88 21.27 -3.87
N ALA A 217 16.59 22.57 -3.77
CA ALA A 217 17.54 23.57 -3.29
C ALA A 217 17.60 23.63 -1.76
N ASP A 218 16.52 23.24 -1.09
CA ASP A 218 16.40 23.17 0.38
C ASP A 218 15.72 21.85 0.76
N PRO A 219 16.49 20.73 0.82
CA PRO A 219 15.91 19.39 0.86
C PRO A 219 15.63 18.89 2.27
N ILE A 220 16.08 19.58 3.32
CA ILE A 220 15.98 19.12 4.71
C ILE A 220 14.90 19.90 5.42
N ILE A 221 14.01 19.21 6.13
CA ILE A 221 13.09 19.84 7.09
C ILE A 221 13.30 19.21 8.46
N ASP A 222 13.33 20.07 9.47
CA ASP A 222 13.15 19.74 10.87
C ASP A 222 11.97 20.56 11.40
N ALA A 223 10.94 19.89 11.92
CA ALA A 223 9.69 20.52 12.32
C ALA A 223 8.91 19.70 13.35
N SER A 224 7.73 20.22 13.73
CA SER A 224 6.76 19.51 14.56
C SER A 224 5.44 19.34 13.82
N LEU A 225 4.86 18.15 13.91
CA LEU A 225 3.55 17.82 13.39
C LEU A 225 2.45 18.47 14.24
N PRO A 226 1.22 18.61 13.70
CA PRO A 226 0.11 19.20 14.44
C PRO A 226 -0.28 18.47 15.73
N ASN A 227 0.09 17.19 15.86
CA ASN A 227 -0.12 16.40 17.08
C ASN A 227 1.01 16.55 18.12
N GLY A 228 2.05 17.33 17.82
CA GLY A 228 3.20 17.56 18.70
C GLY A 228 4.41 16.62 18.46
N SER A 229 4.27 15.56 17.66
CA SER A 229 5.39 14.71 17.25
C SER A 229 6.43 15.53 16.48
N ARG A 230 7.72 15.19 16.61
CA ARG A 230 8.77 15.81 15.80
C ARG A 230 8.82 15.13 14.44
N ILE A 231 9.38 15.81 13.45
CA ILE A 231 9.66 15.19 12.16
C ILE A 231 10.95 15.76 11.59
N ASN A 232 11.85 14.85 11.22
CA ASN A 232 12.98 15.14 10.34
C ASN A 232 12.70 14.48 8.98
N LEU A 233 12.91 15.21 7.88
CA LEU A 233 12.78 14.63 6.55
C LEU A 233 13.82 15.19 5.59
N THR A 234 14.18 14.37 4.60
CA THR A 234 15.02 14.77 3.47
C THR A 234 14.27 14.52 2.16
N LEU A 235 14.51 15.36 1.15
CA LEU A 235 13.87 15.26 -0.16
C LEU A 235 14.86 14.83 -1.25
N GLY A 236 14.45 13.83 -2.03
CA GLY A 236 15.14 13.41 -3.26
C GLY A 236 16.40 12.59 -2.98
N HIS A 237 17.33 12.61 -3.93
CA HIS A 237 18.60 11.89 -3.83
C HIS A 237 19.81 12.79 -3.57
N GLU A 238 19.59 14.10 -3.47
CA GLU A 238 20.67 15.09 -3.39
C GLU A 238 21.49 14.96 -2.11
N ILE A 239 20.85 14.50 -1.02
CA ILE A 239 21.48 14.29 0.28
C ILE A 239 21.51 12.81 0.64
N THR A 240 20.50 12.05 0.24
CA THR A 240 20.30 10.65 0.61
C THR A 240 20.31 9.74 -0.61
N LYS A 241 21.25 8.79 -0.68
CA LYS A 241 21.44 7.96 -1.89
C LYS A 241 20.22 7.09 -2.25
N ARG A 242 19.36 6.75 -1.30
CA ARG A 242 18.24 5.79 -1.45
C ARG A 242 16.87 6.47 -1.60
N GLY A 243 16.87 7.75 -1.92
CA GLY A 243 15.66 8.57 -2.05
C GLY A 243 15.38 9.36 -0.78
N SER A 244 14.25 10.06 -0.77
CA SER A 244 13.80 10.83 0.39
C SER A 244 13.73 9.97 1.65
N THR A 245 14.00 10.56 2.81
CA THR A 245 13.89 9.87 4.11
C THR A 245 13.02 10.67 5.06
N PHE A 246 12.49 10.01 6.09
CA PHE A 246 11.89 10.72 7.22
C PHE A 246 11.98 9.92 8.51
N THR A 247 11.95 10.63 9.64
CA THR A 247 11.83 10.08 10.98
C THR A 247 10.80 10.93 11.74
N ILE A 248 9.84 10.29 12.42
CA ILE A 248 8.77 10.91 13.21
C ILE A 248 8.82 10.39 14.63
#